data_AF-A0A8J2ZUU2-F1
#
_entry.id   AF-A0A8J2ZUU2-F1
#
_cell.length_a   1.000
_cell.length_b   1.000
_cell.length_c   1.000
_cell.angle_alpha   90.00
_cell.angle_beta   90.00
_cell.angle_gamma   90.00
#
_symmetry.space_group_name_H-M   'P 1'
#
loop_
_entity.id
_entity.type
_entity.pdbx_description
1 polymer ?
#
loop_
_entity_poly.entity_id
_entity_poly.type
_entity_poly.pdbx_seq_one_letter_code
_entity_poly.pdbx_strand_id
1 'polypeptide(L)'
;MLKITALMNFSRYGILISGAMLQGVAMALFLFPHHIPSGGAAGLAIIFNQLFHLSHSWSLWLVNFTFLIFAIYWFGLAWTVRTMFAVTITSITIHVLNSTLVIHTHPLIIDLLFGAILFGLGVGLLIKHGASSGGMLIPALMISNTRHFPPGKTMFWINLSIFVITACIIDWRIVIFAIICQWISSHIIDLNNA
;
A
#
# COMPACT_ATOMS: atom_id res chain seq x y z
N MET A 1 21.90 16.54 -18.78
CA MET A 1 20.74 16.73 -19.69
C MET A 1 19.92 15.45 -19.93
N LEU A 2 20.52 14.25 -19.94
CA LEU A 2 19.81 12.96 -20.16
C LEU A 2 19.01 12.38 -18.98
N LYS A 3 19.15 12.89 -17.74
CA LYS A 3 18.39 12.38 -16.57
C LYS A 3 17.01 13.03 -16.37
N ILE A 4 16.77 14.20 -16.97
CA ILE A 4 15.52 14.95 -16.78
C ILE A 4 14.43 14.48 -17.77
N THR A 5 14.81 14.02 -18.97
CA THR A 5 13.86 13.56 -19.99
C THR A 5 13.07 12.31 -19.58
N ALA A 6 13.57 11.52 -18.61
CA ALA A 6 12.84 10.37 -18.06
C ALA A 6 11.66 10.75 -17.14
N LEU A 7 11.55 12.03 -16.73
CA LEU A 7 10.49 12.55 -15.86
C LEU A 7 9.22 12.97 -16.61
N MET A 8 9.19 13.01 -17.95
CA MET A 8 8.06 13.57 -18.71
C MET A 8 7.50 12.63 -19.79
N ASN A 9 7.46 11.32 -19.51
CA ASN A 9 6.61 10.43 -20.32
C ASN A 9 5.16 10.55 -19.85
N PHE A 10 4.36 11.36 -20.55
CA PHE A 10 2.93 11.57 -20.26
C PHE A 10 2.17 10.23 -20.14
N SER A 11 2.48 9.26 -21.01
CA SER A 11 1.94 7.90 -20.96
C SER A 11 2.25 7.18 -19.63
N ARG A 12 3.47 7.36 -19.08
CA ARG A 12 3.88 6.75 -17.80
C ARG A 12 3.08 7.31 -16.62
N TYR A 13 2.90 8.62 -16.56
CA TYR A 13 2.16 9.25 -15.46
C TYR A 13 0.67 8.91 -15.51
N GLY A 14 0.08 8.78 -16.70
CA GLY A 14 -1.28 8.25 -16.87
C GLY A 14 -1.43 6.86 -16.25
N ILE A 15 -0.47 5.96 -16.48
CA ILE A 15 -0.51 4.61 -15.91
C ILE A 15 -0.29 4.65 -14.38
N LEU A 16 0.61 5.49 -13.88
CA LEU A 16 0.79 5.67 -12.43
C LEU A 16 -0.48 6.18 -11.75
N ILE A 17 -1.18 7.14 -12.36
CA ILE A 17 -2.46 7.64 -11.85
C ILE A 17 -3.48 6.49 -11.82
N SER A 18 -3.62 5.74 -12.93
CA SER A 18 -4.58 4.63 -12.99
C SER A 18 -4.29 3.55 -11.94
N GLY A 19 -3.03 3.16 -11.75
CA GLY A 19 -2.62 2.18 -10.74
C GLY A 19 -2.86 2.66 -9.32
N ALA A 20 -2.55 3.92 -9.02
CA ALA A 20 -2.78 4.54 -7.72
C ALA A 20 -4.28 4.72 -7.41
N MET A 21 -5.08 5.12 -8.40
CA MET A 21 -6.54 5.19 -8.24
C MET A 21 -7.13 3.80 -8.01
N LEU A 22 -6.71 2.80 -8.78
CA LEU A 22 -7.15 1.42 -8.60
C LEU A 22 -6.79 0.88 -7.21
N GLN A 23 -5.58 1.15 -6.74
CA GLN A 23 -5.15 0.85 -5.38
C GLN A 23 -6.03 1.56 -4.34
N GLY A 24 -6.29 2.85 -4.53
CA GLY A 24 -7.11 3.65 -3.61
C GLY A 24 -8.56 3.16 -3.55
N VAL A 25 -9.16 2.81 -4.68
CA VAL A 25 -10.50 2.21 -4.79
C VAL A 25 -10.56 0.89 -4.04
N ALA A 26 -9.58 0.01 -4.28
CA ALA A 26 -9.48 -1.28 -3.59
C ALA A 26 -9.44 -1.10 -2.06
N MET A 27 -8.61 -0.17 -1.59
CA MET A 27 -8.45 0.09 -0.16
C MET A 27 -9.70 0.73 0.45
N ALA A 28 -10.28 1.75 -0.18
CA ALA A 28 -11.37 2.52 0.39
C ALA A 28 -12.71 1.76 0.42
N LEU A 29 -13.05 1.05 -0.66
CA LEU A 29 -14.35 0.41 -0.78
C LEU A 29 -14.39 -0.99 -0.17
N PHE A 30 -13.26 -1.72 -0.24
CA PHE A 30 -13.27 -3.15 0.07
C PHE A 30 -12.43 -3.54 1.29
N LEU A 31 -11.32 -2.86 1.58
CA LEU A 31 -10.39 -3.32 2.62
C LEU A 31 -10.54 -2.55 3.94
N PHE A 32 -10.45 -1.22 3.89
CA PHE A 32 -10.52 -0.36 5.07
C PHE A 32 -11.85 -0.40 5.83
N PRO A 33 -13.02 -0.55 5.20
CA PRO A 33 -14.28 -0.71 5.92
C PRO A 33 -14.32 -1.94 6.84
N HIS A 34 -13.56 -2.98 6.49
CA HIS A 34 -13.44 -4.22 7.27
C HIS A 34 -12.14 -4.27 8.09
N HIS A 35 -11.41 -3.15 8.19
CA HIS A 35 -10.11 -3.06 8.84
C HIS A 35 -9.09 -4.10 8.35
N ILE A 36 -9.16 -4.49 7.08
CA ILE A 36 -8.25 -5.46 6.47
C ILE A 36 -7.01 -4.71 5.98
N PRO A 37 -5.82 -4.92 6.57
CA PRO A 37 -4.61 -4.29 6.10
C PRO A 37 -4.09 -5.00 4.85
N SER A 38 -3.90 -4.25 3.76
CA SER A 38 -3.29 -4.76 2.51
C SER A 38 -1.77 -4.95 2.59
N GLY A 39 -1.13 -4.43 3.65
CA GLY A 39 0.30 -4.47 3.91
C GLY A 39 0.64 -3.64 5.14
N GLY A 40 1.92 -3.53 5.52
CA GLY A 40 2.28 -2.88 6.79
C GLY A 40 1.94 -1.39 6.87
N ALA A 41 2.04 -0.62 5.78
CA ALA A 41 1.71 0.82 5.79
C ALA A 41 0.20 1.01 5.97
N ALA A 42 -0.58 0.16 5.32
CA ALA A 42 -2.04 0.11 5.48
C ALA A 42 -2.44 -0.31 6.90
N GLY A 43 -1.75 -1.30 7.49
CA GLY A 43 -1.96 -1.69 8.89
C GLY A 43 -1.66 -0.57 9.87
N LEU A 44 -0.53 0.13 9.71
CA LEU A 44 -0.23 1.32 10.50
C LEU A 44 -1.28 2.42 10.31
N ALA A 45 -1.77 2.60 9.09
CA ALA A 45 -2.83 3.58 8.81
C ALA A 45 -4.14 3.24 9.55
N ILE A 46 -4.51 1.95 9.61
CA ILE A 46 -5.67 1.45 10.37
C ILE A 46 -5.45 1.66 11.87
N ILE A 47 -4.27 1.33 12.41
CA ILE A 47 -3.93 1.56 13.82
C ILE A 47 -4.07 3.05 14.17
N PHE A 48 -3.55 3.94 13.34
CA PHE A 48 -3.65 5.39 13.57
C PHE A 48 -5.08 5.90 13.48
N ASN A 49 -5.90 5.34 12.58
CA ASN A 49 -7.33 5.64 12.54
C ASN A 49 -8.02 5.21 13.84
N GLN A 50 -7.70 4.03 14.36
CA GLN A 50 -8.34 3.50 15.57
C GLN A 50 -7.91 4.21 16.86
N LEU A 51 -6.63 4.57 16.98
CA LEU A 51 -6.08 5.18 18.21
C LEU A 51 -6.22 6.72 18.25
N PHE A 52 -6.09 7.38 17.10
CA PHE A 52 -6.05 8.85 17.02
C PHE A 52 -7.23 9.45 16.24
N HIS A 53 -8.17 8.62 15.78
CA HIS A 53 -9.31 9.03 14.96
C HIS A 53 -8.93 9.79 13.67
N LEU A 54 -7.69 9.60 13.20
CA LEU A 54 -7.20 10.21 11.96
C LEU A 54 -7.80 9.51 10.75
N SER A 55 -8.18 10.24 9.71
CA SER A 55 -8.73 9.62 8.49
C SER A 55 -7.74 8.61 7.87
N HIS A 56 -8.24 7.48 7.39
CA HIS A 56 -7.43 6.44 6.73
C HIS A 56 -6.51 7.00 5.63
N SER A 57 -7.01 7.95 4.84
CA SER A 57 -6.24 8.64 3.79
C SER A 57 -5.03 9.38 4.35
N TRP A 58 -5.24 10.18 5.40
CA TRP A 58 -4.19 10.97 6.02
C TRP A 58 -3.17 10.10 6.73
N SER A 59 -3.62 9.10 7.49
CA SER A 59 -2.73 8.15 8.17
C SER A 59 -1.86 7.40 7.18
N LEU A 60 -2.43 6.92 6.07
CA LEU A 60 -1.68 6.22 5.02
C LEU A 60 -0.65 7.14 4.36
N TRP A 61 -1.03 8.38 4.07
CA TRP A 61 -0.13 9.36 3.45
C TRP A 61 1.04 9.68 4.38
N LEU A 62 0.76 9.97 5.66
CA LEU A 62 1.76 10.32 6.66
C LEU A 62 2.77 9.19 6.89
N VAL A 63 2.27 7.96 7.09
CA VAL A 63 3.12 6.78 7.30
C VAL A 63 4.04 6.57 6.10
N ASN A 64 3.51 6.63 4.88
CA ASN A 64 4.31 6.47 3.68
C ASN A 64 5.29 7.63 3.47
N PHE A 65 4.90 8.87 3.73
CA PHE A 65 5.77 10.04 3.63
C PHE A 65 6.98 9.91 4.55
N THR A 66 6.76 9.56 5.83
CA THR A 66 7.85 9.35 6.79
C THR A 66 8.82 8.28 6.32
N PHE A 67 8.33 7.13 5.84
CA PHE A 67 9.23 6.10 5.32
C PHE A 67 9.92 6.52 4.02
N LEU A 68 9.22 7.17 3.10
CA LEU A 68 9.74 7.56 1.79
C LEU A 68 10.92 8.55 1.85
N ILE A 69 10.97 9.40 2.88
CA ILE A 69 12.13 10.27 3.13
C ILE A 69 13.40 9.42 3.27
N PHE A 70 13.33 8.31 4.00
CA PHE A 70 14.45 7.38 4.15
C PHE A 70 14.75 6.59 2.86
N ALA A 71 13.79 6.43 1.95
CA ALA A 71 13.99 5.74 0.67
C ALA A 71 14.97 6.44 -0.25
N ILE A 72 15.10 7.76 -0.13
CA ILE A 72 15.91 8.57 -1.05
C ILE A 72 17.36 8.04 -1.09
N TYR A 73 17.87 7.60 0.06
CA TYR A 73 19.22 7.02 0.18
C TYR A 73 19.39 5.68 -0.53
N TRP A 74 18.33 4.88 -0.67
CA TRP A 74 18.40 3.51 -1.18
C TRP A 74 17.93 3.39 -2.64
N PHE A 75 16.83 4.05 -2.99
CA PHE A 75 16.18 3.93 -4.31
C PHE A 75 16.39 5.17 -5.19
N GLY A 76 16.95 6.25 -4.61
CA GLY A 76 17.20 7.51 -5.29
C GLY A 76 15.95 8.38 -5.46
N LEU A 77 16.19 9.69 -5.63
CA LEU A 77 15.15 10.72 -5.67
C LEU A 77 14.06 10.45 -6.72
N ALA A 78 14.45 9.98 -7.91
CA ALA A 78 13.51 9.78 -9.01
C ALA A 78 12.46 8.69 -8.71
N TRP A 79 12.84 7.61 -8.02
CA TRP A 79 11.89 6.57 -7.61
C TRP A 79 11.02 7.08 -6.45
N THR A 80 11.63 7.73 -5.46
CA THR A 80 10.90 8.28 -4.31
C THR A 80 9.82 9.28 -4.73
N VAL A 81 10.12 10.20 -5.65
CA VAL A 81 9.14 11.18 -6.14
C VAL A 81 7.98 10.50 -6.86
N ARG A 82 8.24 9.47 -7.68
CA ARG A 82 7.19 8.69 -8.37
C ARG A 82 6.31 7.92 -7.39
N THR A 83 6.91 7.27 -6.40
CA THR A 83 6.18 6.56 -5.34
C THR A 83 5.38 7.52 -4.48
N MET A 84 5.95 8.68 -4.12
CA MET A 84 5.23 9.70 -3.35
C MET A 84 4.04 10.28 -4.12
N PHE A 85 4.20 10.49 -5.43
CA PHE A 85 3.11 10.89 -6.31
C PHE A 85 1.99 9.84 -6.33
N ALA A 86 2.33 8.56 -6.51
CA ALA A 86 1.37 7.47 -6.49
C ALA A 86 0.64 7.37 -5.12
N VAL A 87 1.39 7.38 -4.01
CA VAL A 87 0.82 7.38 -2.65
C VAL A 87 -0.13 8.54 -2.43
N THR A 88 0.21 9.74 -2.92
CA THR A 88 -0.64 10.92 -2.80
C THR A 88 -1.96 10.72 -3.54
N ILE A 89 -1.92 10.18 -4.76
CA ILE A 89 -3.13 9.88 -5.54
C ILE A 89 -3.97 8.80 -4.84
N THR A 90 -3.33 7.73 -4.34
CA THR A 90 -4.01 6.67 -3.57
C THR A 90 -4.73 7.28 -2.37
N SER A 91 -4.05 8.12 -1.59
CA SER A 91 -4.64 8.79 -0.42
C SER A 91 -5.77 9.73 -0.81
N ILE A 92 -5.64 10.54 -1.87
CA ILE A 92 -6.74 11.40 -2.35
C ILE A 92 -7.94 10.55 -2.76
N THR A 93 -7.71 9.45 -3.49
CA THR A 93 -8.76 8.53 -3.92
C THR A 93 -9.50 7.95 -2.71
N ILE A 94 -8.77 7.52 -1.67
CA ILE A 94 -9.37 7.04 -0.42
C ILE A 94 -10.18 8.14 0.27
N HIS A 95 -9.69 9.37 0.31
CA HIS A 95 -10.40 10.48 0.94
C HIS A 95 -11.72 10.82 0.23
N VAL A 96 -11.69 10.84 -1.10
CA VAL A 96 -12.87 11.12 -1.92
C VAL A 96 -13.90 9.99 -1.78
N LEU A 97 -13.47 8.73 -1.84
CA LEU A 97 -14.39 7.60 -1.75
C LEU A 97 -15.00 7.46 -0.35
N ASN A 98 -14.20 7.62 0.70
CA ASN A 98 -14.71 7.55 2.08
C ASN A 98 -15.70 8.68 2.40
N SER A 99 -15.63 9.82 1.72
CA SER A 99 -16.57 10.94 1.93
C SER A 99 -17.83 10.86 1.06
N THR A 100 -17.84 10.05 0.00
CA THR A 100 -18.92 10.02 -0.99
C THR A 100 -19.69 8.69 -1.07
N LEU A 101 -19.06 7.56 -0.71
CA LEU A 101 -19.62 6.23 -0.89
C LEU A 101 -19.61 5.47 0.44
N VAL A 102 -20.79 5.37 1.06
CA VAL A 102 -21.06 4.43 2.16
C VAL A 102 -21.87 3.28 1.59
N ILE A 103 -21.21 2.35 0.89
CA ILE A 103 -21.86 1.12 0.44
C ILE A 103 -21.17 -0.04 1.16
N HIS A 104 -21.74 -0.46 2.29
CA HIS A 104 -21.31 -1.63 3.05
C HIS A 104 -22.45 -2.65 3.04
N THR A 105 -22.71 -3.26 1.88
CA THR A 105 -23.78 -4.26 1.74
C THR A 105 -23.26 -5.62 1.27
N HIS A 106 -21.96 -5.74 0.99
CA HIS A 106 -21.36 -6.98 0.51
C HIS A 106 -20.88 -7.86 1.67
N PRO A 107 -20.91 -9.19 1.50
CA PRO A 107 -20.25 -10.12 2.41
C PRO A 107 -18.74 -9.84 2.48
N LEU A 108 -18.17 -9.85 3.69
CA LEU A 108 -16.74 -9.59 3.94
C LEU A 108 -15.79 -10.38 3.04
N ILE A 109 -16.13 -11.63 2.70
CA ILE A 109 -15.30 -12.49 1.85
C ILE A 109 -15.22 -11.96 0.42
N ILE A 110 -16.32 -11.41 -0.10
CA ILE A 110 -16.36 -10.83 -1.45
C ILE A 110 -15.48 -9.58 -1.47
N ASP A 111 -15.61 -8.73 -0.45
CA ASP A 111 -14.79 -7.52 -0.34
C ASP A 111 -13.31 -7.85 -0.18
N LEU A 112 -12.97 -8.86 0.63
CA LEU A 112 -11.60 -9.34 0.76
C LEU A 112 -11.02 -9.80 -0.60
N LEU A 113 -11.75 -10.61 -1.37
CA LEU A 113 -11.26 -11.13 -2.65
C LEU A 113 -11.13 -10.01 -3.70
N PHE A 114 -12.18 -9.21 -3.90
CA PHE A 114 -12.15 -8.11 -4.87
C PHE A 114 -11.14 -7.04 -4.46
N GLY A 115 -11.10 -6.68 -3.18
CA GLY A 115 -10.12 -5.76 -2.63
C GLY A 115 -8.69 -6.24 -2.86
N ALA A 116 -8.39 -7.50 -2.57
CA ALA A 116 -7.04 -8.06 -2.76
C ALA A 116 -6.62 -8.09 -4.25
N ILE A 117 -7.52 -8.49 -5.16
CA ILE A 117 -7.24 -8.55 -6.60
C ILE A 117 -7.04 -7.14 -7.17
N LEU A 118 -7.96 -6.22 -6.92
CA LEU A 118 -7.87 -4.84 -7.42
C LEU A 118 -6.65 -4.13 -6.85
N PHE A 119 -6.35 -4.35 -5.56
CA PHE A 119 -5.15 -3.82 -4.93
C PHE A 119 -3.90 -4.38 -5.63
N GLY A 120 -3.82 -5.70 -5.83
CA GLY A 120 -2.70 -6.33 -6.53
C GLY A 120 -2.49 -5.81 -7.96
N LEU A 121 -3.58 -5.62 -8.72
CA LEU A 121 -3.53 -5.04 -10.07
C LEU A 121 -2.99 -3.61 -10.04
N GLY A 122 -3.50 -2.77 -9.13
CA GLY A 122 -3.07 -1.39 -8.98
C GLY A 122 -1.59 -1.29 -8.61
N VAL A 123 -1.16 -2.07 -7.63
CA VAL A 123 0.25 -2.15 -7.21
C VAL A 123 1.15 -2.69 -8.32
N GLY A 124 0.71 -3.72 -9.05
CA GLY A 124 1.45 -4.26 -10.19
C GLY A 124 1.72 -3.19 -11.25
N LEU A 125 0.72 -2.37 -11.60
CA LEU A 125 0.89 -1.26 -12.54
C LEU A 125 1.91 -0.22 -12.05
N LEU A 126 1.91 0.10 -10.74
CA LEU A 126 2.87 1.02 -10.14
C LEU A 126 4.30 0.48 -10.23
N ILE A 127 4.50 -0.79 -9.85
CA ILE A 127 5.82 -1.45 -9.85
C ILE A 127 6.37 -1.52 -11.27
N LYS A 128 5.56 -1.92 -12.25
CA LYS A 128 5.93 -1.98 -13.67
C LYS A 128 6.43 -0.65 -14.22
N HIS A 129 5.94 0.46 -13.66
CA HIS A 129 6.35 1.82 -14.05
C HIS A 129 7.35 2.46 -13.09
N GLY A 130 7.98 1.67 -12.22
CA GLY A 130 9.07 2.11 -11.34
C GLY A 130 8.60 3.05 -10.22
N ALA A 131 7.38 2.82 -9.71
CA ALA A 131 6.85 3.36 -8.46
C ALA A 131 6.54 2.19 -7.51
N SER A 132 6.08 2.48 -6.30
CA SER A 132 5.62 1.47 -5.34
C SER A 132 4.26 1.87 -4.75
N SER A 133 3.59 0.90 -4.14
CA SER A 133 2.39 1.11 -3.32
C SER A 133 2.66 1.92 -2.04
N GLY A 134 3.93 2.01 -1.63
CA GLY A 134 4.34 2.66 -0.39
C GLY A 134 5.77 2.38 0.07
N GLY A 135 6.12 2.92 1.25
CA GLY A 135 7.47 2.98 1.81
C GLY A 135 7.86 1.85 2.78
N MET A 136 6.96 0.89 3.10
CA MET A 136 7.27 -0.20 4.04
C MET A 136 8.44 -1.12 3.63
N LEU A 137 8.80 -1.08 2.35
CA LEU A 137 9.97 -1.77 1.84
C LEU A 137 11.28 -1.21 2.42
N ILE A 138 11.29 0.04 2.87
CA ILE A 138 12.50 0.74 3.37
C ILE A 138 12.88 0.26 4.77
N PRO A 139 11.97 0.21 5.77
CA PRO A 139 12.26 -0.48 7.04
C PRO A 139 12.73 -1.92 6.82
N ALA A 140 12.12 -2.64 5.89
CA ALA A 140 12.51 -4.01 5.57
C ALA A 140 13.93 -4.09 5.01
N LEU A 141 14.31 -3.18 4.12
CA LEU A 141 15.63 -3.13 3.51
C LEU A 141 16.70 -2.72 4.54
N MET A 142 16.39 -1.75 5.42
CA MET A 142 17.29 -1.33 6.50
C MET A 142 17.60 -2.49 7.44
N ILE A 143 16.57 -3.22 7.90
CA ILE A 143 16.74 -4.36 8.79
C ILE A 143 17.44 -5.53 8.07
N SER A 144 17.07 -5.79 6.81
CA SER A 144 17.67 -6.80 5.95
C SER A 144 19.17 -6.58 5.79
N ASN A 145 19.60 -5.34 5.51
CA ASN A 145 21.01 -5.01 5.32
C ASN A 145 21.82 -5.11 6.63
N THR A 146 21.22 -4.78 7.78
CA THR A 146 21.89 -4.93 9.08
C THR A 146 21.99 -6.41 9.52
N ARG A 147 20.96 -7.22 9.24
CA ARG A 147 20.85 -8.61 9.74
C ARG A 147 21.19 -9.68 8.69
N HIS A 148 21.60 -9.31 7.48
CA HIS A 148 21.91 -10.21 6.36
C HIS A 148 20.76 -11.16 5.97
N PHE A 149 19.51 -10.80 6.27
CA PHE A 149 18.33 -11.57 5.85
C PHE A 149 17.83 -11.14 4.48
N PRO A 150 17.19 -12.02 3.70
CA PRO A 150 16.60 -11.63 2.43
C PRO A 150 15.44 -10.64 2.66
N PRO A 151 15.38 -9.53 1.88
CA PRO A 151 14.48 -8.41 2.15
C PRO A 151 12.99 -8.79 2.11
N GLY A 152 12.62 -9.76 1.26
CA GLY A 152 11.25 -10.28 1.21
C GLY A 152 10.82 -10.98 2.51
N LYS A 153 11.69 -11.78 3.13
CA LYS A 153 11.39 -12.42 4.43
C LYS A 153 11.29 -11.37 5.53
N THR A 154 12.19 -10.38 5.53
CA THR A 154 12.14 -9.28 6.50
C THR A 154 10.84 -8.48 6.38
N MET A 155 10.43 -8.15 5.15
CA MET A 155 9.18 -7.45 4.89
C MET A 155 7.96 -8.24 5.36
N PHE A 156 7.95 -9.56 5.13
CA PHE A 156 6.89 -10.43 5.62
C PHE A 156 6.78 -10.41 7.14
N TRP A 157 7.90 -10.52 7.86
CA TRP A 157 7.91 -10.46 9.33
C TRP A 157 7.44 -9.13 9.89
N ILE A 158 7.83 -8.01 9.26
CA ILE A 158 7.36 -6.68 9.69
C ILE A 158 5.86 -6.54 9.42
N ASN A 159 5.36 -6.97 8.26
CA ASN A 159 3.92 -6.92 7.99
C ASN A 159 3.16 -7.81 8.99
N LEU A 160 3.65 -9.02 9.26
CA LEU A 160 3.02 -9.92 10.22
C LEU A 160 2.96 -9.32 11.62
N SER A 161 4.03 -8.66 12.09
CA SER A 161 4.01 -8.01 13.40
C SER A 161 3.00 -6.86 13.44
N ILE A 162 2.91 -6.06 12.38
CA ILE A 162 1.90 -5.00 12.27
C ILE A 162 0.48 -5.57 12.24
N PHE A 163 0.26 -6.69 11.56
CA PHE A 163 -1.05 -7.35 11.51
C PHE A 163 -1.46 -7.84 12.89
N VAL A 164 -0.54 -8.45 13.64
CA VAL A 164 -0.80 -8.89 15.02
C VAL A 164 -1.11 -7.69 15.92
N ILE A 165 -0.38 -6.58 15.82
CA ILE A 165 -0.67 -5.36 16.58
C ILE A 165 -2.05 -4.81 16.22
N THR A 166 -2.36 -4.73 14.92
CA THR A 166 -3.68 -4.26 14.43
C THR A 166 -4.80 -5.12 15.00
N ALA A 167 -4.59 -6.44 15.03
CA ALA A 167 -5.57 -7.41 15.52
C ALA A 167 -5.76 -7.38 17.04
N CYS A 168 -4.72 -7.10 17.82
CA CYS A 168 -4.84 -6.88 19.26
C CYS A 168 -5.68 -5.64 19.60
N ILE A 169 -5.69 -4.63 18.72
CA ILE A 169 -6.44 -3.38 18.93
C ILE A 169 -7.88 -3.50 18.44
N ILE A 170 -8.14 -4.28 17.38
CA ILE A 170 -9.45 -4.35 16.72
C ILE A 170 -10.09 -5.73 16.90
N ASP A 171 -9.61 -6.76 16.20
CA ASP A 171 -10.11 -8.15 16.32
C ASP A 171 -9.06 -9.14 15.78
N TRP A 172 -8.95 -10.32 16.42
CA TRP A 172 -8.00 -11.36 16.03
C TRP A 172 -8.20 -11.91 14.59
N ARG A 173 -9.45 -11.88 14.08
CA ARG A 173 -9.79 -12.34 12.72
C ARG A 173 -9.08 -11.55 11.63
N ILE A 174 -8.71 -10.29 11.91
CA ILE A 174 -8.02 -9.42 10.95
C ILE A 174 -6.69 -10.02 10.51
N VAL A 175 -5.97 -10.73 11.38
CA VAL A 175 -4.69 -11.37 11.00
C VAL A 175 -4.90 -12.35 9.85
N ILE A 176 -5.96 -13.16 9.91
CA ILE A 176 -6.24 -14.18 8.89
C ILE A 176 -6.59 -13.49 7.57
N PHE A 177 -7.47 -12.48 7.60
CA PHE A 177 -7.86 -11.73 6.40
C PHE A 177 -6.70 -10.95 5.80
N ALA A 178 -5.83 -10.36 6.63
CA ALA A 178 -4.62 -9.67 6.20
C ALA A 178 -3.65 -10.61 5.46
N ILE A 179 -3.42 -11.81 6.01
CA ILE A 179 -2.55 -12.82 5.40
C ILE A 179 -3.13 -13.26 4.05
N ILE A 180 -4.44 -13.54 3.99
CA ILE A 180 -5.11 -13.93 2.74
C ILE A 180 -5.03 -12.79 1.72
N CYS A 181 -5.33 -11.56 2.12
CA CYS A 181 -5.25 -10.38 1.25
C CYS A 181 -3.84 -10.19 0.69
N GLN A 182 -2.82 -10.30 1.55
CA GLN A 182 -1.43 -10.13 1.14
C GLN A 182 -0.99 -11.27 0.21
N TRP A 183 -1.40 -12.51 0.48
CA TRP A 183 -1.05 -13.65 -0.37
C TRP A 183 -1.67 -13.52 -1.78
N ILE A 184 -2.96 -13.20 -1.87
CA ILE A 184 -3.66 -12.99 -3.15
C ILE A 184 -3.04 -11.81 -3.91
N SER A 185 -2.90 -10.65 -3.25
CA SER A 185 -2.37 -9.46 -3.92
C SER A 185 -0.93 -9.64 -4.39
N SER A 186 -0.06 -10.31 -3.62
CA SER A 186 1.30 -10.65 -4.06
C SER A 186 1.29 -11.53 -5.32
N HIS A 187 0.43 -12.55 -5.38
CA HIS A 187 0.34 -13.41 -6.55
C HIS A 187 -0.12 -12.64 -7.81
N ILE A 188 -1.08 -11.72 -7.65
CA ILE A 188 -1.55 -10.86 -8.74
C ILE A 188 -0.46 -9.87 -9.20
N ILE A 189 0.31 -9.31 -8.26
CA ILE A 189 1.45 -8.43 -8.56
C ILE A 189 2.49 -9.18 -9.40
N ASP A 190 2.82 -10.42 -9.01
CA ASP A 190 3.80 -11.24 -9.72
C ASP A 190 3.31 -11.58 -11.14
N LEU A 191 2.03 -11.95 -11.30
CA LEU A 191 1.43 -12.22 -12.62
C LEU A 191 1.47 -11.01 -13.58
N ASN A 192 1.38 -9.79 -13.06
CA ASN A 192 1.41 -8.57 -13.89
C ASN A 192 2.84 -8.13 -14.27
N ASN A 193 3.84 -8.62 -13.52
CA ASN A 193 5.24 -8.27 -13.65
C ASN A 193 6.12 -9.40 -14.24
N ALA A 194 5.55 -10.59 -14.44
CA ALA A 194 6.13 -11.66 -15.25
C ALA A 194 6.11 -11.31 -16.74
#